data_AF-A0A6I2GGR5-F1
#
_entry.id   AF-A0A6I2GGR5-F1
#
_cell.length_a   1.000
_cell.length_b   1.000
_cell.length_c   1.000
_cell.angle_alpha   90.00
_cell.angle_beta   90.00
_cell.angle_gamma   90.00
#
_symmetry.space_group_name_H-M   'P 1'
#
loop_
_entity.id
_entity.type
_entity.pdbx_description
1 polymer ?
#
loop_
_entity_poly.entity_id
_entity_poly.type
_entity_poly.pdbx_seq_one_letter_code
_entity_poly.pdbx_strand_id
1 'polypeptide(L)'
;MEQSLDFHKKELWTPIADENELSPFTRVDPGINNILKPEDVHDGGNMILRESGGNIKENMSGKLPLLSNLPMERLFTYDVGSSFSAPMVTNILGKIANKYPNGSANLLKNLLLQSTRLPEIKNVKGTNTDKKKFHFNSLGYGLPNYEYAIASFDNRVVLLDEATIGLNKIQVYSVDVPKLFFEAKGHKRVPVALTFNPPTRMTRGDSYLGNQLEFKLFHTLDSDIIVNKFAEVDLSDEEQLANVIDKKYEIVMDPGIDTRKKGCYQKGVKEYKREPQNIPTSSFTLVIINSNKWINDLNYTQDYCVSMVIEHIEEIKLYNKIRNTIQSRVRIR
;
A
#
# COMPACT_ATOMS: atom_id res chain seq x y z
N MET A 1 -46.96 -18.86 -8.05
CA MET A 1 -45.85 -18.85 -9.03
C MET A 1 -44.59 -18.21 -8.43
N GLU A 2 -44.69 -17.04 -7.76
CA GLU A 2 -43.57 -16.46 -7.00
C GLU A 2 -43.05 -17.36 -5.86
N GLN A 3 -43.94 -18.00 -5.09
CA GLN A 3 -43.52 -18.91 -4.00
C GLN A 3 -42.78 -20.17 -4.49
N SER A 4 -43.03 -20.67 -5.71
CA SER A 4 -42.32 -21.84 -6.23
C SER A 4 -40.96 -21.47 -6.83
N LEU A 5 -40.84 -20.27 -7.43
CA LEU A 5 -39.56 -19.71 -7.88
C LEU A 5 -38.60 -19.45 -6.70
N ASP A 6 -39.14 -19.02 -5.56
CA ASP A 6 -38.35 -18.79 -4.34
C ASP A 6 -37.87 -20.09 -3.68
N PHE A 7 -38.68 -21.16 -3.76
CA PHE A 7 -38.28 -22.50 -3.31
C PHE A 7 -37.15 -23.09 -4.15
N HIS A 8 -37.21 -22.94 -5.48
CA HIS A 8 -36.15 -23.41 -6.38
C HIS A 8 -34.84 -22.64 -6.24
N LYS A 9 -34.89 -21.34 -5.90
CA LYS A 9 -33.66 -20.56 -5.62
C LYS A 9 -32.91 -21.05 -4.39
N LYS A 10 -33.62 -21.53 -3.36
CA LYS A 10 -33.00 -22.05 -2.13
C LYS A 10 -32.18 -23.33 -2.36
N GLU A 11 -32.53 -24.09 -3.40
CA GLU A 11 -31.82 -25.33 -3.76
C GLU A 11 -30.65 -25.13 -4.72
N LEU A 12 -30.31 -23.88 -5.09
CA LEU A 12 -29.17 -23.58 -5.95
C LEU A 12 -27.88 -23.39 -5.14
N TRP A 13 -26.78 -23.92 -5.66
CA TRP A 13 -25.45 -23.61 -5.16
C TRP A 13 -25.11 -22.16 -5.51
N THR A 14 -24.87 -21.35 -4.49
CA THR A 14 -24.62 -19.91 -4.63
C THR A 14 -23.26 -19.57 -4.03
N PRO A 15 -22.33 -18.96 -4.80
CA PRO A 15 -21.10 -18.41 -4.24
C PRO A 15 -21.44 -17.21 -3.34
N ILE A 16 -20.75 -17.08 -2.22
CA ILE A 16 -21.00 -15.96 -1.29
C ILE A 16 -20.30 -14.68 -1.74
N ALA A 17 -19.11 -14.79 -2.31
CA ALA A 17 -18.36 -13.68 -2.91
C ALA A 17 -18.19 -13.86 -4.42
N ASP A 18 -18.20 -12.77 -5.19
CA ASP A 18 -17.81 -12.80 -6.60
C ASP A 18 -16.27 -12.86 -6.76
N GLU A 19 -15.81 -13.04 -8.00
CA GLU A 19 -14.39 -12.96 -8.33
C GLU A 19 -13.78 -11.61 -7.89
N ASN A 20 -12.63 -11.66 -7.21
CA ASN A 20 -11.92 -10.51 -6.63
C ASN A 20 -12.68 -9.76 -5.52
N GLU A 21 -13.77 -10.31 -4.99
CA GLU A 21 -14.43 -9.81 -3.78
C GLU A 21 -13.89 -10.46 -2.51
N LEU A 22 -14.30 -9.91 -1.36
CA LEU A 22 -13.88 -10.41 -0.06
C LEU A 22 -14.47 -11.79 0.22
N SER A 23 -13.61 -12.74 0.57
CA SER A 23 -14.07 -14.02 1.11
C SER A 23 -14.96 -13.81 2.35
N PRO A 24 -16.00 -14.64 2.56
CA PRO A 24 -16.97 -14.44 3.65
C PRO A 24 -16.41 -14.55 5.07
N PHE A 25 -15.21 -15.10 5.22
CA PHE A 25 -14.51 -15.25 6.50
C PHE A 25 -13.45 -14.17 6.75
N THR A 26 -13.24 -13.25 5.80
CA THR A 26 -12.28 -12.16 5.96
C THR A 26 -12.73 -11.26 7.10
N ARG A 27 -11.86 -11.12 8.11
CA ARG A 27 -12.10 -10.18 9.20
C ARG A 27 -11.83 -8.76 8.69
N VAL A 28 -12.78 -7.88 8.96
CA VAL A 28 -12.73 -6.47 8.55
C VAL A 28 -12.77 -5.66 9.84
N ASP A 29 -11.62 -5.17 10.28
CA ASP A 29 -11.53 -4.23 11.38
C ASP A 29 -10.14 -3.59 11.40
N PRO A 30 -10.02 -2.33 11.83
CA PRO A 30 -8.72 -1.74 12.01
C PRO A 30 -7.95 -2.47 13.12
N GLY A 31 -6.62 -2.45 13.02
CA GLY A 31 -5.75 -2.93 14.07
C GLY A 31 -5.79 -2.05 15.33
N ILE A 32 -4.97 -2.42 16.31
CA ILE A 32 -4.74 -1.61 17.51
C ILE A 32 -4.44 -0.15 17.14
N ASN A 33 -4.97 0.80 17.90
CA ASN A 33 -4.83 2.25 17.65
C ASN A 33 -5.28 2.71 16.25
N ASN A 34 -6.25 2.03 15.66
CA ASN A 34 -6.74 2.29 14.31
C ASN A 34 -5.66 2.16 13.22
N ILE A 35 -4.63 1.34 13.45
CA ILE A 35 -3.64 1.00 12.42
C ILE A 35 -4.36 0.28 11.27
N LEU A 36 -4.00 0.61 10.04
CA LEU A 36 -4.54 -0.09 8.88
C LEU A 36 -4.17 -1.57 8.92
N LYS A 37 -5.20 -2.43 8.99
CA LYS A 37 -5.07 -3.89 8.91
C LYS A 37 -6.21 -4.47 8.06
N PRO A 38 -5.95 -5.57 7.32
CA PRO A 38 -4.61 -6.11 7.01
C PRO A 38 -3.76 -5.10 6.21
N GLU A 39 -2.45 -5.30 6.08
CA GLU A 39 -1.63 -4.47 5.18
C GLU A 39 -1.80 -4.86 3.72
N ASP A 40 -1.90 -6.16 3.46
CA ASP A 40 -2.04 -6.75 2.14
C ASP A 40 -2.95 -7.99 2.23
N VAL A 41 -3.43 -8.42 1.07
CA VAL A 41 -4.32 -9.58 0.96
C VAL A 41 -3.86 -10.50 -0.17
N HIS A 42 -4.38 -11.72 -0.18
CA HIS A 42 -4.28 -12.66 -1.28
C HIS A 42 -5.46 -13.64 -1.24
N ASP A 43 -5.65 -14.40 -2.30
CA ASP A 43 -6.69 -15.42 -2.41
C ASP A 43 -6.68 -16.38 -1.19
N GLY A 44 -7.84 -16.48 -0.54
CA GLY A 44 -8.08 -17.38 0.59
C GLY A 44 -9.15 -18.43 0.30
N GLY A 45 -9.73 -18.44 -0.90
CA GLY A 45 -10.90 -19.25 -1.26
C GLY A 45 -12.24 -18.55 -0.99
N ASN A 46 -13.33 -19.25 -1.25
CA ASN A 46 -14.71 -18.79 -1.16
C ASN A 46 -15.61 -19.90 -0.60
N MET A 47 -16.81 -19.54 -0.16
CA MET A 47 -17.84 -20.51 0.23
C MET A 47 -18.90 -20.55 -0.86
N ILE A 48 -19.28 -21.76 -1.26
CA ILE A 48 -20.43 -22.00 -2.15
C ILE A 48 -21.47 -22.74 -1.32
N LEU A 49 -22.58 -22.08 -1.04
CA LEU A 49 -23.59 -22.55 -0.09
C LEU A 49 -24.91 -22.88 -0.79
N ARG A 50 -25.68 -23.78 -0.18
CA ARG A 50 -27.04 -24.13 -0.60
C ARG A 50 -27.89 -24.47 0.61
N GLU A 51 -29.14 -24.00 0.63
CA GLU A 51 -30.12 -24.43 1.64
C GLU A 51 -30.78 -25.73 1.18
N SER A 52 -30.88 -26.73 2.06
CA SER A 52 -31.50 -28.01 1.74
C SER A 52 -32.15 -28.60 2.99
N GLY A 53 -33.48 -28.60 3.02
CA GLY A 53 -34.25 -29.11 4.17
C GLY A 53 -33.93 -28.40 5.48
N GLY A 54 -33.80 -27.07 5.46
CA GLY A 54 -33.49 -26.25 6.64
C GLY A 54 -32.02 -26.29 7.09
N ASN A 55 -31.14 -26.99 6.36
CA ASN A 55 -29.70 -27.05 6.64
C ASN A 55 -28.90 -26.31 5.56
N ILE A 56 -27.82 -25.64 5.96
CA ILE A 56 -26.84 -25.07 5.03
C ILE A 56 -25.83 -26.16 4.67
N LYS A 57 -25.67 -26.43 3.38
CA LYS A 57 -24.62 -27.28 2.84
C LYS A 57 -23.55 -26.42 2.17
N GLU A 58 -22.31 -26.88 2.24
CA GLU A 58 -21.15 -26.23 1.61
C GLU A 58 -20.59 -27.12 0.48
N ASN A 59 -20.18 -26.50 -0.62
CA ASN A 59 -19.56 -27.16 -1.76
C ASN A 59 -18.04 -26.88 -1.78
N MET A 60 -17.26 -27.94 -1.99
CA MET A 60 -15.80 -27.91 -2.06
C MET A 60 -15.25 -27.05 -3.20
N SER A 61 -16.00 -26.84 -4.28
CA SER A 61 -15.54 -26.07 -5.45
C SER A 61 -15.22 -24.60 -5.17
N GLY A 62 -15.66 -24.05 -4.03
CA GLY A 62 -15.26 -22.70 -3.60
C GLY A 62 -13.89 -22.64 -2.91
N LYS A 63 -13.36 -23.80 -2.48
CA LYS A 63 -12.18 -23.90 -1.63
C LYS A 63 -10.89 -23.95 -2.45
N LEU A 64 -9.78 -23.59 -1.83
CA LEU A 64 -8.46 -23.69 -2.46
C LEU A 64 -7.97 -25.14 -2.45
N PRO A 65 -7.38 -25.66 -3.54
CA PRO A 65 -6.67 -26.93 -3.52
C PRO A 65 -5.33 -26.76 -2.78
N LEU A 66 -5.07 -27.67 -1.83
CA LEU A 66 -3.92 -27.64 -0.94
C LEU A 66 -3.24 -28.99 -0.93
N LEU A 67 -1.94 -29.02 -0.60
CA LEU A 67 -1.26 -30.28 -0.31
C LEU A 67 -1.77 -30.84 1.02
N SER A 68 -2.02 -32.15 1.07
CA SER A 68 -2.43 -32.78 2.31
C SER A 68 -1.26 -32.92 3.28
N ASN A 69 -1.56 -32.77 4.56
CA ASN A 69 -0.69 -33.21 5.65
C ASN A 69 -0.66 -34.74 5.82
N LEU A 70 -1.46 -35.48 5.06
CA LEU A 70 -1.48 -36.95 5.00
C LEU A 70 -1.22 -37.43 3.56
N PRO A 71 -0.02 -37.14 3.00
CA PRO A 71 0.24 -37.33 1.56
C PRO A 71 0.15 -38.78 1.09
N MET A 72 0.31 -39.75 2.00
CA MET A 72 0.17 -41.19 1.68
C MET A 72 -1.28 -41.64 1.52
N GLU A 73 -2.24 -40.90 2.09
CA GLU A 73 -3.68 -41.21 2.00
C GLU A 73 -4.36 -40.41 0.91
N ARG A 74 -4.04 -39.12 0.82
CA ARG A 74 -4.56 -38.20 -0.18
C ARG A 74 -3.49 -37.16 -0.50
N LEU A 75 -3.21 -36.96 -1.78
CA LEU A 75 -2.23 -35.94 -2.18
C LEU A 75 -2.75 -34.53 -1.95
N PHE A 76 -4.06 -34.33 -2.16
CA PHE A 76 -4.70 -33.02 -2.08
C PHE A 76 -5.82 -32.98 -1.03
N THR A 77 -5.99 -31.82 -0.44
CA THR A 77 -7.14 -31.45 0.39
C THR A 77 -7.65 -30.07 -0.05
N TYR A 78 -8.80 -29.66 0.47
CA TYR A 78 -9.44 -28.41 0.08
C TYR A 78 -9.89 -27.66 1.31
N ASP A 79 -9.51 -26.38 1.40
CA ASP A 79 -9.90 -25.55 2.54
C ASP A 79 -9.94 -24.06 2.18
N VAL A 80 -10.47 -23.24 3.10
CA VAL A 80 -10.57 -21.78 2.96
C VAL A 80 -9.98 -21.11 4.20
N GLY A 81 -9.45 -19.91 4.04
CA GLY A 81 -8.98 -19.12 5.18
C GLY A 81 -7.85 -18.18 4.83
N SER A 82 -7.71 -17.12 5.63
CA SER A 82 -6.56 -16.21 5.55
C SER A 82 -5.23 -16.91 5.84
N SER A 83 -5.26 -18.05 6.55
CA SER A 83 -4.11 -18.95 6.72
C SER A 83 -3.54 -19.45 5.39
N PHE A 84 -4.33 -19.49 4.32
CA PHE A 84 -3.89 -19.87 2.97
C PHE A 84 -3.53 -18.66 2.10
N SER A 85 -4.04 -17.46 2.41
CA SER A 85 -3.56 -16.21 1.81
C SER A 85 -2.12 -15.88 2.23
N ALA A 86 -1.78 -16.10 3.51
CA ALA A 86 -0.45 -15.80 4.07
C ALA A 86 0.73 -16.49 3.34
N PRO A 87 0.70 -17.80 3.02
CA PRO A 87 1.77 -18.44 2.27
C PRO A 87 1.87 -17.96 0.81
N MET A 88 0.79 -17.45 0.20
CA MET A 88 0.86 -16.86 -1.14
C MET A 88 1.63 -15.53 -1.14
N VAL A 89 1.35 -14.66 -0.16
CA VAL A 89 2.16 -13.45 0.07
C VAL A 89 3.61 -13.81 0.41
N THR A 90 3.81 -14.81 1.27
CA THR A 90 5.15 -15.30 1.66
C THR A 90 5.92 -15.83 0.45
N ASN A 91 5.26 -16.50 -0.49
CA ASN A 91 5.89 -16.96 -1.73
C ASN A 91 6.43 -15.78 -2.56
N ILE A 92 5.64 -14.71 -2.71
CA ILE A 92 6.07 -13.50 -3.42
C ILE A 92 7.26 -12.87 -2.70
N LEU A 93 7.18 -12.71 -1.37
CA LEU A 93 8.27 -12.13 -0.58
C LEU A 93 9.55 -12.98 -0.66
N GLY A 94 9.43 -14.31 -0.65
CA GLY A 94 10.56 -15.24 -0.85
C GLY A 94 11.21 -15.10 -2.22
N LYS A 95 10.41 -14.91 -3.29
CA LYS A 95 10.95 -14.62 -4.62
C LYS A 95 11.65 -13.26 -4.68
N ILE A 96 11.12 -12.23 -4.01
CA ILE A 96 11.78 -10.92 -3.88
C ILE A 96 13.11 -11.10 -3.14
N ALA A 97 13.13 -11.82 -2.02
CA ALA A 97 14.33 -12.10 -1.24
C ALA A 97 15.41 -12.82 -2.06
N ASN A 98 15.03 -13.78 -2.92
CA ASN A 98 15.96 -14.45 -3.82
C ASN A 98 16.62 -13.48 -4.82
N LYS A 99 15.92 -12.41 -5.24
CA LYS A 99 16.47 -11.38 -6.14
C LYS A 99 17.32 -10.36 -5.40
N TYR A 100 17.03 -10.11 -4.12
CA TYR A 100 17.74 -9.17 -3.25
C TYR A 100 18.26 -9.89 -2.00
N PRO A 101 19.24 -10.81 -2.12
CA PRO A 101 19.67 -11.67 -1.02
C PRO A 101 20.27 -10.90 0.17
N ASN A 102 20.83 -9.71 -0.10
CA ASN A 102 21.37 -8.81 0.92
C ASN A 102 20.40 -7.67 1.28
N GLY A 103 19.16 -7.72 0.80
CA GLY A 103 18.16 -6.68 1.03
C GLY A 103 17.71 -6.66 2.49
N SER A 104 17.54 -5.46 3.05
CA SER A 104 17.03 -5.34 4.41
C SER A 104 15.57 -5.81 4.50
N ALA A 105 15.10 -6.10 5.72
CA ALA A 105 13.69 -6.38 5.94
C ALA A 105 12.78 -5.22 5.50
N ASN A 106 13.25 -3.97 5.60
CA ASN A 106 12.50 -2.81 5.11
C ASN A 106 12.46 -2.79 3.58
N LEU A 107 13.57 -3.09 2.89
CA LEU A 107 13.60 -3.20 1.43
C LEU A 107 12.57 -4.23 0.93
N LEU A 108 12.63 -5.46 1.46
CA LEU A 108 11.77 -6.55 0.98
C LEU A 108 10.28 -6.22 1.16
N LYS A 109 9.93 -5.65 2.33
CA LYS A 109 8.56 -5.20 2.61
C LYS A 109 8.17 -4.01 1.75
N ASN A 110 9.08 -3.08 1.47
CA ASN A 110 8.81 -1.93 0.60
C ASN A 110 8.49 -2.39 -0.83
N LEU A 111 9.31 -3.30 -1.39
CA LEU A 111 9.10 -3.86 -2.73
C LEU A 111 7.77 -4.61 -2.84
N LEU A 112 7.42 -5.39 -1.81
CA LEU A 112 6.12 -6.07 -1.73
C LEU A 112 4.99 -5.03 -1.69
N LEU A 113 5.06 -4.08 -0.78
CA LEU A 113 4.02 -3.08 -0.53
C LEU A 113 3.80 -2.15 -1.74
N GLN A 114 4.87 -1.65 -2.37
CA GLN A 114 4.74 -0.77 -3.53
C GLN A 114 4.09 -1.49 -4.73
N SER A 115 4.27 -2.81 -4.83
CA SER A 115 3.69 -3.64 -5.90
C SER A 115 2.18 -3.82 -5.81
N THR A 116 1.58 -3.56 -4.64
CA THR A 116 0.18 -3.90 -4.41
C THR A 116 -0.79 -3.12 -5.31
N ARG A 117 -1.87 -3.78 -5.72
CA ARG A 117 -3.01 -3.16 -6.39
C ARG A 117 -4.25 -3.40 -5.57
N LEU A 118 -5.04 -2.35 -5.34
CA LEU A 118 -6.31 -2.46 -4.64
C LEU A 118 -7.37 -2.98 -5.62
N PRO A 119 -7.94 -4.18 -5.41
CA PRO A 119 -9.10 -4.63 -6.17
C PRO A 119 -10.30 -3.73 -5.92
N GLU A 120 -11.21 -3.67 -6.89
CA GLU A 120 -12.49 -3.01 -6.70
C GLU A 120 -13.46 -3.95 -5.97
N ILE A 121 -13.96 -3.51 -4.80
CA ILE A 121 -15.10 -4.17 -4.16
C ILE A 121 -16.38 -3.52 -4.68
N LYS A 122 -17.22 -4.31 -5.34
CA LYS A 122 -18.51 -3.85 -5.87
C LYS A 122 -19.53 -3.73 -4.74
N ASN A 123 -20.61 -3.00 -5.01
CA ASN A 123 -21.83 -2.98 -4.17
C ASN A 123 -21.66 -2.55 -2.70
N VAL A 124 -20.55 -1.92 -2.33
CA VAL A 124 -20.38 -1.33 -0.98
C VAL A 124 -21.36 -0.17 -0.81
N LYS A 125 -22.20 -0.23 0.23
CA LYS A 125 -23.17 0.82 0.57
C LYS A 125 -22.54 1.89 1.45
N GLY A 126 -23.08 3.10 1.43
CA GLY A 126 -22.64 4.23 2.26
C GLY A 126 -22.04 5.40 1.47
N THR A 127 -21.49 6.38 2.18
CA THR A 127 -20.83 7.55 1.59
C THR A 127 -19.50 7.15 0.94
N ASN A 128 -18.90 8.04 0.14
CA ASN A 128 -17.56 7.79 -0.43
C ASN A 128 -16.50 7.55 0.65
N THR A 129 -16.63 8.21 1.80
CA THR A 129 -15.74 8.00 2.95
C THR A 129 -15.93 6.62 3.56
N ASP A 130 -17.18 6.16 3.73
CA ASP A 130 -17.49 4.82 4.25
C ASP A 130 -16.94 3.74 3.32
N LYS A 131 -17.14 3.90 2.00
CA LYS A 131 -16.62 2.97 0.99
C LYS A 131 -15.10 2.86 1.03
N LYS A 132 -14.40 3.99 1.10
CA LYS A 132 -12.92 4.02 1.21
C LYS A 132 -12.47 3.35 2.50
N LYS A 133 -13.08 3.69 3.64
CA LYS A 133 -12.75 3.10 4.94
C LYS A 133 -12.95 1.59 4.92
N PHE A 134 -14.08 1.12 4.36
CA PHE A 134 -14.36 -0.30 4.20
C PHE A 134 -13.34 -0.99 3.29
N HIS A 135 -13.03 -0.42 2.12
CA HIS A 135 -12.01 -0.95 1.21
C HIS A 135 -10.67 -1.14 1.91
N PHE A 136 -10.15 -0.09 2.55
CA PHE A 136 -8.86 -0.13 3.22
C PHE A 136 -8.85 -1.07 4.44
N ASN A 137 -9.91 -1.10 5.26
CA ASN A 137 -9.99 -2.01 6.41
C ASN A 137 -10.24 -3.48 6.02
N SER A 138 -10.60 -3.75 4.75
CA SER A 138 -10.85 -5.11 4.27
C SER A 138 -9.69 -5.67 3.44
N LEU A 139 -9.07 -4.83 2.61
CA LEU A 139 -8.06 -5.22 1.63
C LEU A 139 -6.67 -4.65 1.95
N GLY A 140 -6.55 -3.78 2.95
CA GLY A 140 -5.32 -3.05 3.20
C GLY A 140 -4.91 -2.22 2.00
N TYR A 141 -3.66 -2.38 1.58
CA TYR A 141 -3.11 -1.78 0.37
C TYR A 141 -3.33 -2.65 -0.88
N GLY A 142 -3.94 -3.83 -0.75
CA GLY A 142 -4.37 -4.70 -1.85
C GLY A 142 -3.49 -5.92 -2.11
N LEU A 143 -3.63 -6.48 -3.31
CA LEU A 143 -2.95 -7.69 -3.78
C LEU A 143 -1.53 -7.37 -4.26
N PRO A 144 -0.46 -7.96 -3.68
CA PRO A 144 0.91 -7.80 -4.16
C PRO A 144 1.12 -8.49 -5.51
N ASN A 145 2.07 -7.98 -6.31
CA ASN A 145 2.42 -8.55 -7.61
C ASN A 145 3.94 -8.66 -7.75
N TYR A 146 4.44 -9.88 -7.99
CA TYR A 146 5.87 -10.14 -8.04
C TYR A 146 6.61 -9.32 -9.13
N GLU A 147 6.08 -9.28 -10.35
CA GLU A 147 6.72 -8.54 -11.46
C GLU A 147 6.80 -7.05 -11.16
N TYR A 148 5.73 -6.46 -10.61
CA TYR A 148 5.72 -5.06 -10.18
C TYR A 148 6.64 -4.79 -8.98
N ALA A 149 6.86 -5.80 -8.13
CA ALA A 149 7.78 -5.71 -7.00
C ALA A 149 9.23 -5.58 -7.46
N ILE A 150 9.63 -6.32 -8.51
CA ILE A 150 11.04 -6.51 -8.87
C ILE A 150 11.49 -5.79 -10.15
N ALA A 151 10.57 -5.18 -10.90
CA ALA A 151 10.88 -4.60 -12.19
C ALA A 151 10.28 -3.20 -12.39
N SER A 152 11.01 -2.40 -13.17
CA SER A 152 10.47 -1.24 -13.89
C SER A 152 10.17 -1.67 -15.33
N PHE A 153 9.21 -1.01 -15.95
CA PHE A 153 8.78 -1.20 -17.34
C PHE A 153 8.86 0.14 -18.06
N ASP A 154 8.66 0.16 -19.38
CA ASP A 154 8.72 1.40 -20.14
C ASP A 154 7.79 2.48 -19.57
N ASN A 155 6.56 2.11 -19.21
CA ASN A 155 5.52 2.98 -18.64
C ASN A 155 5.49 3.05 -17.11
N ARG A 156 6.43 2.41 -16.41
CA ARG A 156 6.41 2.32 -14.95
C ARG A 156 7.81 2.28 -14.39
N VAL A 157 8.18 3.32 -13.66
CA VAL A 157 9.51 3.44 -13.05
C VAL A 157 9.39 3.39 -11.54
N VAL A 158 10.19 2.55 -10.90
CA VAL A 158 10.32 2.49 -9.44
C VAL A 158 11.62 3.20 -9.05
N LEU A 159 11.49 4.28 -8.29
CA LEU A 159 12.59 4.96 -7.61
C LEU A 159 12.60 4.49 -6.17
N LEU A 160 13.75 4.07 -5.66
CA LEU A 160 13.86 3.45 -4.35
C LEU A 160 15.14 3.90 -3.65
N ASP A 161 15.04 4.10 -2.34
CA ASP A 161 16.17 4.44 -1.47
C ASP A 161 16.05 3.72 -0.12
N GLU A 162 17.20 3.32 0.43
CA GLU A 162 17.34 2.85 1.81
C GLU A 162 18.27 3.80 2.55
N ALA A 163 17.78 4.34 3.66
CA ALA A 163 18.49 5.38 4.39
C ALA A 163 18.15 5.32 5.88
N THR A 164 18.84 6.18 6.63
CA THR A 164 18.66 6.35 8.07
C THR A 164 18.28 7.79 8.38
N ILE A 165 17.35 8.00 9.30
CA ILE A 165 16.92 9.35 9.72
C ILE A 165 16.95 9.48 11.24
N GLY A 166 17.57 10.56 11.75
CA GLY A 166 17.59 10.86 13.18
C GLY A 166 16.22 11.26 13.72
N LEU A 167 16.04 11.25 15.04
CA LEU A 167 14.81 11.72 15.68
C LEU A 167 14.59 13.22 15.42
N ASN A 168 13.32 13.61 15.22
CA ASN A 168 12.90 14.99 14.95
C ASN A 168 13.70 15.62 13.80
N LYS A 169 13.90 14.84 12.73
CA LYS A 169 14.54 15.26 11.49
C LYS A 169 13.59 15.00 10.32
N ILE A 170 13.89 15.64 9.20
CA ILE A 170 13.26 15.34 7.92
C ILE A 170 14.30 14.82 6.92
N GLN A 171 13.85 14.05 5.95
CA GLN A 171 14.59 13.75 4.73
C GLN A 171 13.78 14.25 3.53
N VAL A 172 14.44 14.93 2.60
CA VAL A 172 13.80 15.49 1.39
C VAL A 172 14.39 14.84 0.15
N TYR A 173 13.51 14.35 -0.73
CA TYR A 173 13.84 13.80 -2.03
C TYR A 173 13.21 14.66 -3.13
N SER A 174 14.02 15.06 -4.12
CA SER A 174 13.54 15.75 -5.32
C SER A 174 13.50 14.79 -6.51
N VAL A 175 12.32 14.60 -7.09
CA VAL A 175 12.05 13.66 -8.17
C VAL A 175 11.57 14.41 -9.41
N ASP A 176 12.39 14.39 -10.45
CA ASP A 176 12.05 14.97 -11.74
C ASP A 176 11.08 14.06 -12.51
N VAL A 177 9.79 14.40 -12.45
CA VAL A 177 8.79 13.71 -13.26
C VAL A 177 8.81 14.29 -14.68
N PRO A 178 9.04 13.49 -15.73
CA PRO A 178 9.09 13.99 -17.10
C PRO A 178 7.76 14.61 -17.53
N LYS A 179 7.79 15.71 -18.29
CA LYS A 179 6.57 16.33 -18.85
C LYS A 179 5.68 15.36 -19.63
N LEU A 180 6.30 14.42 -20.34
CA LEU A 180 5.63 13.32 -21.05
C LEU A 180 4.64 12.56 -20.14
N PHE A 181 4.95 12.42 -18.85
CA PHE A 181 4.05 11.79 -17.88
C PHE A 181 2.71 12.52 -17.82
N PHE A 182 2.67 13.85 -17.85
CA PHE A 182 1.45 14.64 -17.76
C PHE A 182 0.78 14.87 -19.11
N GLU A 183 1.59 15.13 -20.15
CA GLU A 183 1.12 15.42 -21.53
C GLU A 183 0.47 14.21 -22.20
N ALA A 184 0.92 12.99 -21.88
CA ALA A 184 0.29 11.78 -22.40
C ALA A 184 -1.14 11.63 -21.86
N LYS A 185 -2.09 11.34 -22.75
CA LYS A 185 -3.46 11.02 -22.35
C LYS A 185 -3.51 9.63 -21.73
N GLY A 186 -4.31 9.48 -20.68
CA GLY A 186 -4.49 8.20 -20.01
C GLY A 186 -4.40 8.31 -18.48
N HIS A 187 -4.74 7.20 -17.84
CA HIS A 187 -4.71 7.06 -16.38
C HIS A 187 -3.26 7.02 -15.89
N LYS A 188 -2.97 7.79 -14.83
CA LYS A 188 -1.62 7.92 -14.27
C LYS A 188 -1.65 7.65 -12.78
N ARG A 189 -0.58 7.09 -12.25
CA ARG A 189 -0.47 6.71 -10.85
C ARG A 189 0.90 7.11 -10.30
N VAL A 190 0.87 7.65 -9.09
CA VAL A 190 2.07 7.94 -8.29
C VAL A 190 1.92 7.27 -6.93
N PRO A 191 2.15 5.95 -6.83
CA PRO A 191 2.31 5.28 -5.55
C PRO A 191 3.59 5.73 -4.85
N VAL A 192 3.52 5.94 -3.53
CA VAL A 192 4.69 6.06 -2.67
C VAL A 192 4.52 5.05 -1.53
N ALA A 193 5.56 4.30 -1.21
CA ALA A 193 5.59 3.37 -0.10
C ALA A 193 6.74 3.67 0.85
N LEU A 194 6.48 3.64 2.16
CA LEU A 194 7.44 3.85 3.23
C LEU A 194 7.34 2.70 4.22
N THR A 195 8.48 2.12 4.57
CA THR A 195 8.58 0.99 5.50
C THR A 195 9.72 1.20 6.48
N PHE A 196 9.47 0.97 7.76
CA PHE A 196 10.45 1.11 8.83
C PHE A 196 10.10 0.16 9.99
N ASN A 197 10.95 0.11 11.00
CA ASN A 197 10.86 -0.85 12.10
C ASN A 197 11.38 -0.21 13.41
N PRO A 198 10.56 0.65 14.06
CA PRO A 198 10.97 1.31 15.30
C PRO A 198 10.92 0.33 16.48
N PRO A 199 11.63 0.60 17.59
CA PRO A 199 11.46 -0.14 18.82
C PRO A 199 10.03 -0.01 19.33
N THR A 200 9.51 -1.09 19.92
CA THR A 200 8.14 -1.11 20.44
C THR A 200 8.12 -1.31 21.94
N ARG A 201 7.06 -0.83 22.59
CA ARG A 201 6.86 -0.98 24.03
C ARG A 201 5.41 -1.28 24.35
N MET A 202 5.12 -2.55 24.67
CA MET A 202 3.76 -3.05 24.93
C MET A 202 3.02 -2.30 26.04
N THR A 203 3.74 -1.74 27.04
CA THR A 203 3.14 -1.01 28.16
C THR A 203 2.65 0.39 27.79
N ARG A 204 3.01 0.91 26.60
CA ARG A 204 2.59 2.22 26.12
C ARG A 204 1.50 2.02 25.07
N GLY A 205 0.26 1.86 25.53
CA GLY A 205 -0.87 1.52 24.67
C GLY A 205 -1.05 2.48 23.49
N ASP A 206 -1.18 3.78 23.77
CA ASP A 206 -1.36 4.85 22.78
C ASP A 206 -0.09 5.22 22.01
N SER A 207 1.09 4.93 22.57
CA SER A 207 2.41 5.23 22.02
C SER A 207 3.27 3.96 21.87
N TYR A 208 2.71 2.91 21.25
CA TYR A 208 3.36 1.60 21.15
C TYR A 208 4.70 1.64 20.40
N LEU A 209 4.82 2.51 19.39
CA LEU A 209 6.03 2.73 18.58
C LEU A 209 6.91 3.82 19.20
N GLY A 210 8.22 3.61 19.25
CA GLY A 210 9.18 4.57 19.84
C GLY A 210 9.34 5.87 19.08
N ASN A 211 9.20 5.81 17.77
CA ASN A 211 9.14 6.94 16.86
C ASN A 211 8.21 6.58 15.70
N GLN A 212 7.78 7.61 14.98
CA GLN A 212 6.83 7.48 13.88
C GLN A 212 7.40 8.19 12.67
N LEU A 213 7.55 7.46 11.56
CA LEU A 213 7.78 8.11 10.28
C LEU A 213 6.44 8.42 9.62
N GLU A 214 6.37 9.54 8.91
CA GLU A 214 5.31 9.84 7.96
C GLU A 214 5.90 10.48 6.71
N PHE A 215 5.12 10.52 5.63
CA PHE A 215 5.56 11.20 4.41
C PHE A 215 4.48 12.07 3.78
N LYS A 216 4.94 13.16 3.18
CA LYS A 216 4.16 14.12 2.42
C LYS A 216 4.79 14.31 1.04
N LEU A 217 3.93 14.51 0.03
CA LEU A 217 4.36 14.71 -1.34
C LEU A 217 3.91 16.10 -1.79
N PHE A 218 4.84 16.89 -2.31
CA PHE A 218 4.59 18.24 -2.77
C PHE A 218 4.95 18.40 -4.25
N HIS A 219 4.40 19.44 -4.87
CA HIS A 219 4.75 19.86 -6.22
C HIS A 219 5.02 21.36 -6.27
N THR A 220 5.62 21.83 -7.37
CA THR A 220 5.87 23.26 -7.68
C THR A 220 6.85 23.99 -6.76
N LEU A 221 7.07 23.51 -5.54
CA LEU A 221 8.01 24.09 -4.58
C LEU A 221 9.39 23.42 -4.66
N ASP A 222 10.43 24.25 -4.64
CA ASP A 222 11.81 23.80 -4.52
C ASP A 222 12.05 23.11 -3.16
N SER A 223 12.94 22.13 -3.14
CA SER A 223 13.37 21.45 -1.92
C SER A 223 13.90 22.42 -0.86
N ASP A 224 14.60 23.49 -1.24
CA ASP A 224 15.19 24.43 -0.28
C ASP A 224 14.11 25.21 0.48
N ILE A 225 13.05 25.61 -0.22
CA ILE A 225 11.88 26.28 0.39
C ILE A 225 11.20 25.35 1.39
N ILE A 226 11.06 24.07 1.04
CA ILE A 226 10.47 23.06 1.91
C ILE A 226 11.33 22.85 3.15
N VAL A 227 12.64 22.64 2.99
CA VAL A 227 13.57 22.46 4.11
C VAL A 227 13.50 23.63 5.08
N ASN A 228 13.53 24.87 4.58
CA ASN A 228 13.46 26.07 5.42
C ASN A 228 12.15 26.13 6.23
N LYS A 229 11.01 25.85 5.60
CA LYS A 229 9.72 25.86 6.29
C LYS A 229 9.58 24.77 7.36
N PHE A 230 10.10 23.58 7.09
CA PHE A 230 10.09 22.50 8.07
C PHE A 230 11.10 22.71 9.21
N ALA A 231 12.12 23.56 9.01
CA ALA A 231 13.06 23.93 10.08
C ALA A 231 12.45 24.91 11.10
N GLU A 232 11.36 25.60 10.75
CA GLU A 232 10.69 26.59 11.60
C GLU A 232 9.60 25.98 12.51
N VAL A 233 9.30 24.69 12.38
CA VAL A 233 8.20 24.04 13.10
C VAL A 233 8.68 22.93 14.04
N ASP A 234 7.92 22.71 15.10
CA ASP A 234 8.09 21.53 15.94
C ASP A 234 7.48 20.29 15.25
N LEU A 235 8.33 19.33 14.87
CA LEU A 235 7.90 18.09 14.20
C LEU A 235 7.09 17.15 15.11
N SER A 236 7.02 17.43 16.41
CA SER A 236 6.15 16.73 17.36
C SER A 236 4.75 17.35 17.47
N ASP A 237 4.57 18.58 16.96
CA ASP A 237 3.28 19.28 16.92
C ASP A 237 2.54 18.98 15.61
N GLU A 238 1.46 18.19 15.70
CA GLU A 238 0.68 17.78 14.54
C GLU A 238 -0.03 18.96 13.84
N GLU A 239 -0.40 20.00 14.58
CA GLU A 239 -1.11 21.16 14.03
C GLU A 239 -0.15 22.04 13.21
N GLN A 240 1.04 22.29 13.74
CA GLN A 240 2.10 22.95 12.98
C GLN A 240 2.45 22.14 11.74
N LEU A 241 2.66 20.82 11.90
CA LEU A 241 3.05 19.93 10.81
C LEU A 241 2.01 19.89 9.68
N ALA A 242 0.71 19.96 10.02
CA ALA A 242 -0.39 20.00 9.06
C ALA A 242 -0.44 21.29 8.24
N ASN A 243 0.13 22.39 8.76
CA ASN A 243 0.03 23.73 8.15
C ASN A 243 1.37 24.31 7.66
N VAL A 244 2.49 23.56 7.75
CA VAL A 244 3.83 23.98 7.29
C VAL A 244 3.81 24.50 5.85
N ILE A 245 3.11 23.77 4.98
CA ILE A 245 3.00 24.08 3.55
C ILE A 245 1.51 24.28 3.23
N ASP A 246 1.23 25.30 2.41
CA ASP A 246 -0.11 25.54 1.89
C ASP A 246 -0.60 24.30 1.13
N LYS A 247 -1.78 23.79 1.52
CA LYS A 247 -2.40 22.57 0.99
C LYS A 247 -2.51 22.54 -0.53
N LYS A 248 -2.52 23.70 -1.21
CA LYS A 248 -2.55 23.75 -2.68
C LYS A 248 -1.30 23.17 -3.35
N TYR A 249 -0.18 23.07 -2.64
CA TYR A 249 1.06 22.47 -3.13
C TYR A 249 1.20 20.99 -2.73
N GLU A 250 0.32 20.50 -1.86
CA GLU A 250 0.34 19.11 -1.41
C GLU A 250 -0.38 18.20 -2.40
N ILE A 251 0.32 17.14 -2.83
CA ILE A 251 -0.28 16.05 -3.59
C ILE A 251 -0.98 15.12 -2.60
N VAL A 252 -2.27 15.35 -2.41
CA VAL A 252 -3.13 14.49 -1.56
C VAL A 252 -3.21 13.07 -2.13
N MET A 253 -2.88 12.08 -1.30
CA MET A 253 -2.85 10.66 -1.65
C MET A 253 -3.92 9.87 -0.88
N ASP A 254 -4.33 8.73 -1.44
CA ASP A 254 -5.22 7.77 -0.79
C ASP A 254 -4.46 6.45 -0.49
N PRO A 255 -4.60 5.85 0.71
CA PRO A 255 -5.25 6.40 1.89
C PRO A 255 -4.54 7.65 2.43
N GLY A 256 -5.30 8.51 3.12
CA GLY A 256 -4.79 9.78 3.66
C GLY A 256 -3.73 9.60 4.74
N ILE A 257 -2.99 10.67 5.06
CA ILE A 257 -1.89 10.65 6.05
C ILE A 257 -2.33 10.09 7.40
N ASP A 258 -3.50 10.49 7.93
CA ASP A 258 -4.01 10.05 9.24
C ASP A 258 -4.36 8.56 9.30
N THR A 259 -4.53 7.92 8.15
CA THR A 259 -4.72 6.47 8.06
C THR A 259 -3.38 5.76 8.02
N ARG A 260 -2.44 6.27 7.22
CA ARG A 260 -1.14 5.63 6.96
C ARG A 260 -0.16 5.81 8.11
N LYS A 261 -0.04 7.02 8.65
CA LYS A 261 1.00 7.38 9.64
C LYS A 261 0.99 6.45 10.85
N LYS A 262 -0.17 5.93 11.23
CA LYS A 262 -0.36 5.03 12.38
C LYS A 262 0.46 3.74 12.31
N GLY A 263 0.74 3.23 11.10
CA GLY A 263 1.47 1.99 10.88
C GLY A 263 2.92 2.19 10.45
N CYS A 264 3.72 1.13 10.52
CA CYS A 264 5.09 1.10 10.02
C CYS A 264 5.19 0.77 8.52
N TYR A 265 4.07 0.37 7.91
CA TYR A 265 3.93 0.04 6.50
C TYR A 265 2.93 1.01 5.90
N GLN A 266 3.45 1.97 5.15
CA GLN A 266 2.67 3.09 4.65
C GLN A 266 2.71 3.09 3.14
N LYS A 267 1.55 3.14 2.49
CA LYS A 267 1.46 3.38 1.05
C LYS A 267 0.37 4.39 0.77
N GLY A 268 0.67 5.41 -0.01
CA GLY A 268 -0.32 6.32 -0.57
C GLY A 268 -0.24 6.31 -2.08
N VAL A 269 -1.37 6.47 -2.74
CA VAL A 269 -1.46 6.52 -4.20
C VAL A 269 -2.14 7.81 -4.59
N LYS A 270 -1.48 8.58 -5.45
CA LYS A 270 -2.14 9.63 -6.22
C LYS A 270 -2.53 9.05 -7.57
N GLU A 271 -3.78 9.18 -7.95
CA GLU A 271 -4.26 8.83 -9.30
C GLU A 271 -4.70 10.08 -10.06
N TYR A 272 -4.35 10.12 -11.34
CA TYR A 272 -4.78 11.13 -12.30
C TYR A 272 -5.66 10.44 -13.35
N LYS A 273 -6.98 10.50 -13.15
CA LYS A 273 -8.00 9.97 -14.09
C LYS A 273 -8.16 10.84 -15.33
N ARG A 274 -7.82 12.11 -15.19
CA ARG A 274 -7.83 13.14 -16.23
C ARG A 274 -6.53 13.92 -16.12
N GLU A 275 -6.21 14.66 -17.17
CA GLU A 275 -5.12 15.62 -17.11
C GLU A 275 -5.38 16.62 -15.97
N PRO A 276 -4.42 16.86 -15.06
CA PRO A 276 -4.59 17.82 -13.99
C PRO A 276 -4.72 19.23 -14.57
N GLN A 277 -5.64 20.05 -14.05
CA GLN A 277 -5.82 21.44 -14.51
C GLN A 277 -4.53 22.27 -14.39
N ASN A 278 -3.73 21.98 -13.36
CA ASN A 278 -2.41 22.57 -13.16
C ASN A 278 -1.36 21.45 -13.24
N ILE A 279 -0.65 21.39 -14.36
CA ILE A 279 0.52 20.52 -14.49
C ILE A 279 1.62 21.06 -13.57
N PRO A 280 2.16 20.24 -12.66
CA PRO A 280 3.32 20.60 -11.85
C PRO A 280 4.45 21.18 -12.69
N THR A 281 4.85 22.41 -12.38
CA THR A 281 5.90 23.14 -13.09
C THR A 281 7.31 22.73 -12.66
N SER A 282 7.45 22.15 -11.47
CA SER A 282 8.72 21.66 -10.91
C SER A 282 8.65 20.16 -10.62
N SER A 283 9.80 19.63 -10.21
CA SER A 283 9.96 18.30 -9.62
C SER A 283 9.01 18.06 -8.46
N PHE A 284 8.67 16.80 -8.25
CA PHE A 284 7.99 16.37 -7.03
C PHE A 284 8.97 16.38 -5.88
N THR A 285 8.51 16.86 -4.72
CA THR A 285 9.31 16.87 -3.51
C THR A 285 8.66 15.95 -2.48
N LEU A 286 9.29 14.82 -2.21
CA LEU A 286 8.87 13.88 -1.18
C LEU A 286 9.61 14.19 0.12
N VAL A 287 8.85 14.41 1.18
CA VAL A 287 9.38 14.69 2.53
C VAL A 287 9.02 13.53 3.43
N ILE A 288 10.02 12.95 4.09
CA ILE A 288 9.86 11.99 5.18
C ILE A 288 10.15 12.72 6.48
N ILE A 289 9.25 12.58 7.46
CA ILE A 289 9.36 13.20 8.78
C ILE A 289 9.53 12.10 9.81
N ASN A 290 10.50 12.23 10.72
CA ASN A 290 10.66 11.32 11.85
C ASN A 290 10.32 12.03 13.16
N SER A 291 9.15 11.75 13.71
CA SER A 291 8.71 12.31 14.99
C SER A 291 9.02 11.34 16.13
N ASN A 292 9.75 11.81 17.14
CA ASN A 292 10.00 11.03 18.35
C ASN A 292 8.70 10.87 19.16
N LYS A 293 8.47 9.69 19.76
CA LYS A 293 7.39 9.48 20.73
C LYS A 293 7.94 9.33 22.14
N TRP A 294 8.97 8.50 22.33
CA TRP A 294 9.50 8.24 23.67
C TRP A 294 10.94 7.77 23.74
N ILE A 295 11.66 7.76 22.62
CA ILE A 295 13.06 7.37 22.60
C ILE A 295 13.88 8.50 23.24
N ASN A 296 14.63 8.17 24.29
CA ASN A 296 15.45 9.13 25.02
C ASN A 296 16.87 9.28 24.43
N ASP A 297 17.31 8.33 23.60
CA ASP A 297 18.61 8.38 22.96
C ASP A 297 18.59 9.38 21.79
N LEU A 298 19.26 10.52 21.96
CA LEU A 298 19.35 11.59 20.96
C LEU A 298 20.15 11.19 19.71
N ASN A 299 20.99 10.16 19.82
CA ASN A 299 21.76 9.62 18.68
C ASN A 299 21.00 8.51 17.95
N TYR A 300 19.80 8.15 18.41
CA TYR A 300 19.00 7.13 17.75
C TYR A 300 18.67 7.54 16.30
N THR A 301 18.93 6.61 15.38
CA THR A 301 18.54 6.71 13.99
C THR A 301 17.55 5.61 13.64
N GLN A 302 16.56 5.94 12.82
CA GLN A 302 15.62 4.97 12.26
C GLN A 302 16.03 4.59 10.85
N ASP A 303 16.29 3.30 10.63
CA ASP A 303 16.41 2.75 9.29
C ASP A 303 15.04 2.70 8.61
N TYR A 304 14.97 3.06 7.34
CA TYR A 304 13.76 2.96 6.54
C TYR A 304 14.09 2.66 5.07
N CYS A 305 13.07 2.20 4.36
CA CYS A 305 13.07 2.12 2.91
C CYS A 305 11.87 2.90 2.37
N VAL A 306 12.12 3.70 1.35
CA VAL A 306 11.10 4.47 0.63
C VAL A 306 11.15 4.15 -0.85
N SER A 307 9.98 4.08 -1.48
CA SER A 307 9.87 4.06 -2.94
C SER A 307 8.82 5.02 -3.44
N MET A 308 9.06 5.58 -4.62
CA MET A 308 8.09 6.32 -5.42
C MET A 308 8.01 5.65 -6.79
N VAL A 309 6.79 5.35 -7.21
CA VAL A 309 6.51 4.77 -8.51
C VAL A 309 5.89 5.85 -9.39
N ILE A 310 6.40 6.02 -10.61
CA ILE A 310 5.81 6.88 -11.65
C ILE A 310 5.28 5.96 -12.73
N GLU A 311 3.95 5.90 -12.87
CA GLU A 311 3.29 4.91 -13.72
C GLU A 311 2.20 5.53 -14.60
N HIS A 312 2.18 5.11 -15.86
CA HIS A 312 1.19 5.48 -16.85
C HIS A 312 0.55 4.23 -17.47
N ILE A 313 -0.74 4.28 -17.80
CA ILE A 313 -1.43 3.13 -18.40
C ILE A 313 -0.92 2.81 -19.80
N GLU A 314 -0.70 3.83 -20.64
CA GLU A 314 -0.12 3.68 -21.97
C GLU A 314 1.39 3.36 -21.90
N GLU A 315 1.89 2.62 -22.89
CA GLU A 315 3.32 2.31 -23.09
C GLU A 315 4.13 3.53 -23.56
N ILE A 316 4.27 4.51 -22.68
CA ILE A 316 5.15 5.66 -22.89
C ILE A 316 6.54 5.35 -22.32
N LYS A 317 7.62 5.83 -22.97
CA LYS A 317 9.02 5.55 -22.60
C LYS A 317 9.50 6.32 -21.35
N LEU A 318 8.77 6.24 -20.23
CA LEU A 318 9.12 6.89 -18.96
C LEU A 318 10.46 6.39 -18.43
N TYR A 319 10.71 5.08 -18.48
CA TYR A 319 11.94 4.48 -17.96
C TYR A 319 13.19 5.12 -18.55
N ASN A 320 13.28 5.15 -19.88
CA ASN A 320 14.43 5.73 -20.57
C ASN A 320 14.59 7.22 -20.24
N LYS A 321 13.48 7.96 -20.15
CA LYS A 321 13.52 9.40 -19.86
C LYS A 321 14.00 9.68 -18.44
N ILE A 322 13.45 9.00 -17.44
CA ILE A 322 13.84 9.16 -16.03
C ILE A 322 15.29 8.70 -15.83
N ARG A 323 15.67 7.55 -16.38
CA ARG A 323 17.04 7.03 -16.31
C ARG A 323 18.06 8.03 -16.86
N ASN A 324 17.79 8.62 -18.04
CA ASN A 324 18.69 9.60 -18.66
C ASN A 324 18.82 10.89 -17.85
N THR A 325 17.73 11.35 -17.22
CA THR A 325 17.76 12.52 -16.34
C THR A 325 18.63 12.27 -15.11
N ILE A 326 18.45 11.10 -14.46
CA ILE A 326 19.25 10.72 -13.29
C ILE A 326 20.73 10.57 -13.65
N GLN A 327 21.05 9.87 -14.74
CA GLN A 327 22.44 9.68 -15.19
C GLN A 327 23.15 11.00 -15.51
N SER A 328 22.44 11.95 -16.13
CA SER A 328 23.00 13.28 -16.41
C SER A 328 23.33 14.05 -15.14
N ARG A 329 22.46 13.98 -14.11
CA ARG A 329 22.71 14.62 -12.81
C ARG A 329 23.92 14.04 -12.08
N VAL A 330 24.05 12.71 -12.10
CA VAL A 330 25.19 12.02 -11.47
C VAL A 330 26.52 12.39 -12.14
N ARG A 331 26.54 12.66 -13.45
CA ARG A 331 27.76 13.08 -14.17
C ARG A 331 28.18 14.53 -13.90
N ILE A 332 27.25 15.39 -13.50
CA ILE A 332 27.50 16.81 -13.24
C ILE A 332 28.00 17.03 -11.80
N ARG A 333 27.68 16.13 -10.87
CA ARG A 333 28.16 16.12 -9.49
C ARG A 333 29.55 15.49 -9.38
#